data_AF-S4TDY5-F1
#
_entry.id   AF-S4TDY5-F1
#
_cell.length_a   1.000
_cell.length_b   1.000
_cell.length_c   1.000
_cell.angle_alpha   90.00
_cell.angle_beta   90.00
_cell.angle_gamma   90.00
#
_symmetry.space_group_name_H-M   'P 1'
#
loop_
_entity.id
_entity.type
_entity.pdbx_description
1 polymer ?
#
loop_
_entity_poly.entity_id
_entity_poly.type
_entity_poly.pdbx_seq_one_letter_code
_entity_poly.pdbx_strand_id
1 'polypeptide(L)'
;MVKLVNWINRSRWFFPNEKDKTLSFYISQSTKNAPLIYALKYWLGFGKVRWQHSEKMVHFVIEDIPNLTILANLINGRLRTEFKYEAYVKWINRFNKKAFVKNKVIVEPLILILI
;
A
#
# COMPACT_ATOMS: atom_id res chain seq x y z
N MET A 1 6.52 11.11 -9.59
CA MET A 1 6.88 9.81 -8.98
C MET A 1 7.59 9.92 -7.61
N VAL A 2 8.73 10.61 -7.48
CA VAL A 2 9.52 10.65 -6.23
C VAL A 2 8.76 11.22 -5.01
N LYS A 3 7.99 12.31 -5.19
CA LYS A 3 7.18 12.92 -4.12
C LYS A 3 6.12 11.96 -3.54
N LEU A 4 5.53 11.13 -4.40
CA LEU A 4 4.51 10.13 -4.03
C LEU A 4 5.09 9.05 -3.11
N VAL A 5 6.22 8.47 -3.52
CA VAL A 5 6.88 7.42 -2.74
C VAL A 5 7.40 7.96 -1.40
N ASN A 6 7.91 9.19 -1.37
CA ASN A 6 8.32 9.84 -0.12
C ASN A 6 7.12 10.06 0.82
N TRP A 7 5.97 10.43 0.27
CA TRP A 7 4.76 10.61 1.06
C TRP A 7 4.22 9.29 1.61
N ILE A 8 4.22 8.22 0.81
CA ILE A 8 3.92 6.85 1.28
C ILE A 8 4.88 6.47 2.42
N ASN A 9 6.18 6.75 2.27
CA ASN A 9 7.16 6.50 3.33
C ASN A 9 6.95 7.29 4.62
N ARG A 10 6.28 8.45 4.59
CA ARG A 10 5.99 9.24 5.80
C ARG A 10 4.60 8.95 6.37
N SER A 11 3.70 8.42 5.55
CA SER A 11 2.33 8.13 5.95
C SER A 11 2.24 6.89 6.85
N ARG A 12 1.21 6.87 7.70
CA ARG A 12 0.80 5.66 8.41
C ARG A 12 -0.02 4.81 7.45
N TRP A 13 0.66 3.95 6.71
CA TRP A 13 0.04 2.91 5.89
C TRP A 13 0.12 1.56 6.60
N PHE A 14 -0.79 0.66 6.24
CA PHE A 14 -0.83 -0.68 6.82
C PHE A 14 -1.33 -1.70 5.79
N PHE A 15 -0.79 -2.91 5.89
CA PHE A 15 -1.29 -4.10 5.21
C PHE A 15 -2.04 -4.95 6.24
N PRO A 16 -3.33 -5.29 6.02
CA PRO A 16 -4.13 -6.11 6.93
C PRO A 16 -3.44 -7.40 7.36
N ASN A 17 -3.80 -7.88 8.55
CA ASN A 17 -3.19 -9.07 9.13
C ASN A 17 -3.78 -10.35 8.51
N GLU A 18 -3.10 -11.48 8.73
CA GLU A 18 -3.48 -12.78 8.12
C GLU A 18 -4.92 -13.20 8.45
N LYS A 19 -5.40 -12.81 9.62
CA LYS A 19 -6.74 -13.11 10.12
C LYS A 19 -7.85 -12.49 9.27
N ASP A 20 -7.60 -11.37 8.61
CA ASP A 20 -8.61 -10.62 7.85
C ASP A 20 -8.95 -11.31 6.51
N LYS A 21 -8.16 -12.32 6.09
CA LYS A 21 -8.24 -13.04 4.81
C LYS A 21 -8.28 -12.16 3.54
N THR A 22 -8.31 -10.85 3.65
CA THR A 22 -8.30 -9.89 2.54
C THR A 22 -6.86 -9.47 2.21
N LEU A 23 -6.52 -9.44 0.92
CA LEU A 23 -5.34 -8.73 0.45
C LEU A 23 -5.77 -7.31 0.12
N SER A 24 -5.24 -6.35 0.85
CA SER A 24 -5.45 -4.94 0.55
C SER A 24 -4.35 -4.07 1.12
N PHE A 25 -4.33 -2.82 0.68
CA PHE A 25 -3.47 -1.77 1.18
C PHE A 25 -4.33 -0.60 1.64
N TYR A 26 -3.99 -0.08 2.82
CA TYR A 26 -4.68 1.07 3.41
C TYR A 26 -3.70 2.20 3.73
N ILE A 27 -4.09 3.43 3.39
CA ILE A 27 -3.57 4.65 4.00
C ILE A 27 -4.72 5.35 4.69
N SER A 28 -4.60 5.52 5.99
CA SER A 28 -5.60 6.21 6.82
C SER A 28 -5.07 7.58 7.21
N GLN A 29 -5.90 8.62 7.07
CA GLN A 29 -5.58 9.98 7.44
C GLN A 29 -6.78 10.63 8.14
N SER A 30 -6.51 11.66 8.95
CA SER A 30 -7.60 12.51 9.45
C SER A 30 -8.36 13.13 8.27
N THR A 31 -9.66 13.32 8.41
CA THR A 31 -10.52 14.04 7.44
C THR A 31 -10.00 15.43 7.07
N LYS A 32 -9.26 16.10 7.96
CA LYS A 32 -8.56 17.36 7.66
C LYS A 32 -7.53 17.24 6.52
N ASN A 33 -6.98 16.04 6.33
CA ASN A 33 -6.01 15.70 5.30
C ASN A 33 -6.65 15.00 4.09
N ALA A 34 -7.99 15.02 3.95
CA ALA A 34 -8.67 14.43 2.80
C ALA A 34 -8.13 14.89 1.43
N PRO A 35 -7.72 16.16 1.23
CA PRO A 35 -7.10 16.56 -0.04
C PRO A 35 -5.86 15.73 -0.41
N LEU A 36 -5.05 15.30 0.57
CA LEU A 36 -3.88 14.45 0.33
C LEU A 36 -4.28 13.03 -0.10
N ILE A 37 -5.37 12.49 0.44
CA ILE A 37 -5.91 11.19 0.03
C ILE A 37 -6.43 11.25 -1.41
N TYR A 38 -7.14 12.32 -1.79
CA TYR A 38 -7.58 12.49 -3.17
C TYR A 38 -6.43 12.73 -4.13
N ALA A 39 -5.40 13.49 -3.72
CA ALA A 39 -4.17 13.65 -4.51
C ALA A 39 -3.46 12.31 -4.72
N LEU A 40 -3.36 11.46 -3.69
CA LEU A 40 -2.81 10.11 -3.82
C LEU A 40 -3.59 9.29 -4.87
N LYS A 41 -4.92 9.25 -4.76
CA LYS A 41 -5.77 8.55 -5.74
C LYS A 41 -5.55 9.07 -7.15
N TYR A 42 -5.51 10.40 -7.30
CA TYR A 42 -5.27 11.04 -8.59
C TYR A 42 -3.91 10.65 -9.19
N TRP A 43 -2.83 10.68 -8.39
CA TRP A 43 -1.49 10.34 -8.87
C TRP A 43 -1.31 8.85 -9.18
N LEU A 44 -1.99 7.97 -8.46
CA LEU A 44 -1.96 6.53 -8.74
C LEU A 44 -2.87 6.15 -9.92
N GLY A 45 -3.96 6.88 -10.13
CA GLY A 45 -4.96 6.58 -11.16
C GLY A 45 -5.92 5.43 -10.80
N PHE A 46 -5.78 4.84 -9.61
CA PHE A 46 -6.59 3.71 -9.14
C PHE A 46 -6.83 3.76 -7.63
N GLY A 47 -7.58 2.78 -7.12
CA GLY A 47 -7.98 2.68 -5.71
C GLY A 47 -9.26 3.47 -5.38
N LYS A 48 -9.73 3.28 -4.14
CA LYS A 48 -10.97 3.84 -3.62
C LYS A 48 -10.68 4.78 -2.44
N VAL A 49 -11.53 5.79 -2.27
CA VAL A 49 -11.55 6.62 -1.06
C VAL A 49 -12.78 6.22 -0.24
N ARG A 50 -12.57 5.87 1.03
CA ARG A 50 -13.64 5.55 1.98
C ARG A 50 -13.62 6.55 3.13
N TRP A 51 -14.78 7.11 3.46
CA TRP A 51 -14.92 8.00 4.61
C TRP A 51 -15.42 7.21 5.81
N GLN A 52 -14.78 7.42 6.95
CA GLN A 52 -15.20 6.91 8.24
C GLN A 52 -15.49 8.09 9.16
N HIS A 53 -16.67 8.68 8.95
CA HIS A 53 -17.07 9.94 9.60
C HIS A 53 -17.10 9.84 11.13
N SER A 54 -17.50 8.68 11.68
CA SER A 54 -17.52 8.43 13.13
C SER A 54 -16.16 8.61 13.79
N GLU A 55 -15.08 8.22 13.10
CA GLU A 55 -13.70 8.35 13.60
C GLU A 55 -13.00 9.60 13.08
N LYS A 56 -13.68 10.44 12.29
CA LYS A 56 -13.09 11.58 11.58
C LYS A 56 -11.88 11.17 10.73
N MET A 57 -11.96 9.99 10.12
CA MET A 57 -10.93 9.41 9.27
C MET A 57 -11.38 9.29 7.81
N VAL A 58 -10.40 9.30 6.91
CA VAL A 58 -10.54 9.04 5.49
C VAL A 58 -9.45 8.06 5.06
N HIS A 59 -9.84 7.07 4.27
CA HIS A 59 -8.99 5.94 3.90
C HIS A 59 -8.82 5.89 2.39
N PHE A 60 -7.58 5.80 1.93
CA PHE A 60 -7.28 5.30 0.61
C PHE A 60 -7.13 3.78 0.67
N VAL A 61 -7.80 3.07 -0.23
CA VAL A 61 -7.91 1.61 -0.21
C VAL A 61 -7.63 1.02 -1.60
N ILE A 62 -6.80 -0.02 -1.65
CA ILE A 62 -6.62 -0.86 -2.84
C ILE A 62 -6.90 -2.31 -2.42
N GLU A 63 -7.77 -3.01 -3.15
CA GLU A 63 -8.23 -4.38 -2.83
C GLU A 63 -8.09 -5.35 -4.01
N ASP A 64 -8.04 -4.84 -5.24
CA ASP A 64 -7.93 -5.68 -6.43
C ASP A 64 -6.47 -6.06 -6.72
N ILE A 65 -6.30 -7.29 -7.18
CA ILE A 65 -4.96 -7.87 -7.44
C ILE A 65 -4.15 -7.05 -8.46
N PRO A 66 -4.71 -6.62 -9.62
CA PRO A 66 -3.94 -5.84 -10.58
C PRO A 66 -3.32 -4.57 -9.99
N ASN A 67 -4.11 -3.76 -9.29
CA ASN A 67 -3.63 -2.52 -8.69
C ASN A 67 -2.69 -2.76 -7.50
N LEU A 68 -2.89 -3.84 -6.74
CA LEU A 68 -1.95 -4.25 -5.69
C LEU A 68 -0.59 -4.67 -6.27
N THR A 69 -0.56 -5.35 -7.43
CA THR A 69 0.70 -5.66 -8.14
C THR A 69 1.43 -4.37 -8.56
N ILE A 70 0.69 -3.39 -9.12
CA ILE A 70 1.27 -2.10 -9.51
C ILE A 70 1.86 -1.39 -8.28
N LEU A 71 1.10 -1.33 -7.18
CA LEU A 71 1.56 -0.72 -5.94
C LEU A 71 2.82 -1.43 -5.40
N ALA A 72 2.81 -2.76 -5.37
CA ALA A 72 3.94 -3.56 -4.88
C ALA A 72 5.22 -3.19 -5.62
N ASN A 73 5.18 -3.20 -6.95
CA ASN A 73 6.33 -2.79 -7.79
C ASN A 73 6.73 -1.34 -7.57
N LEU A 74 5.77 -0.43 -7.35
CA LEU A 74 6.06 0.99 -7.14
C LEU A 74 6.86 1.25 -5.85
N ILE A 75 6.59 0.49 -4.79
CA ILE A 75 7.20 0.68 -3.46
C ILE A 75 8.39 -0.26 -3.20
N ASN A 76 8.54 -1.32 -3.99
CA ASN A 76 9.63 -2.30 -3.85
C ASN A 76 11.01 -1.64 -3.92
N GLY A 77 11.88 -1.91 -2.96
CA GLY A 77 13.21 -1.30 -2.84
C GLY A 77 13.23 0.21 -2.51
N ARG A 78 12.07 0.82 -2.21
CA ARG A 78 11.96 2.26 -1.90
C ARG A 78 11.45 2.56 -0.50
N LEU A 79 11.32 1.53 0.35
CA LEU A 79 10.93 1.69 1.75
C LEU A 79 12.13 2.21 2.55
N ARG A 80 11.88 3.12 3.50
CA ARG A 80 12.95 3.84 4.21
C ARG A 80 13.20 3.39 5.65
N THR A 81 12.38 2.49 6.17
CA THR A 81 12.54 1.99 7.54
C THR A 81 12.41 0.48 7.55
N GLU A 82 13.18 -0.17 8.42
CA GLU A 82 13.16 -1.62 8.61
C GLU A 82 11.77 -2.12 8.97
N PHE A 83 11.07 -1.44 9.89
CA PHE A 83 9.69 -1.74 10.23
C PHE A 83 8.75 -1.78 9.01
N LYS A 84 8.88 -0.81 8.09
CA LYS A 84 8.06 -0.75 6.87
C LYS A 84 8.47 -1.83 5.88
N TYR A 85 9.77 -2.08 5.76
CA TYR A 85 10.30 -3.15 4.93
C TYR A 85 9.79 -4.52 5.39
N GLU A 86 9.88 -4.84 6.69
CA GLU A 86 9.36 -6.10 7.23
C GLU A 86 7.85 -6.26 7.00
N ALA A 87 7.07 -5.21 7.21
CA ALA A 87 5.63 -5.21 6.95
C ALA A 87 5.34 -5.51 5.47
N TYR A 88 6.12 -4.92 4.56
CA TYR A 88 6.04 -5.20 3.13
C TYR A 88 6.45 -6.63 2.78
N VAL A 89 7.57 -7.15 3.33
CA VAL A 89 8.04 -8.52 3.08
C VAL A 89 6.98 -9.54 3.53
N LYS A 90 6.42 -9.36 4.74
CA LYS A 90 5.32 -10.21 5.23
C LYS A 90 4.11 -10.14 4.30
N TRP A 91 3.73 -8.94 3.86
CA TRP A 91 2.60 -8.78 2.95
C TRP A 91 2.85 -9.37 1.56
N ILE A 92 4.00 -9.11 0.93
CA ILE A 92 4.29 -9.57 -0.43
C ILE A 92 4.41 -11.08 -0.51
N ASN A 93 4.94 -11.73 0.55
CA ASN A 93 4.95 -13.19 0.64
C ASN A 93 3.53 -13.77 0.68
N ARG A 94 2.60 -13.14 1.40
CA ARG A 94 1.18 -13.54 1.39
C ARG A 94 0.50 -13.25 0.07
N PHE A 95 0.81 -12.10 -0.53
CA PHE A 95 0.32 -11.69 -1.85
C PHE A 95 0.74 -12.71 -2.91
N ASN A 96 2.03 -13.04 -2.99
CA ASN A 96 2.60 -14.00 -3.93
C ASN A 96 2.01 -15.42 -3.75
N LYS A 97 1.69 -15.84 -2.51
CA LYS A 97 1.00 -17.12 -2.22
C LYS A 97 -0.43 -17.16 -2.76
N LYS A 98 -1.19 -16.07 -2.65
CA LYS A 98 -2.59 -16.00 -3.11
C LYS A 98 -2.73 -15.68 -4.60
N ALA A 99 -1.79 -14.92 -5.17
CA ALA A 99 -1.78 -14.57 -6.59
C ALA A 99 -1.39 -15.74 -7.51
N PHE A 100 -1.11 -16.94 -6.97
CA PHE A 100 -0.70 -18.15 -7.70
C PHE A 100 -1.73 -18.72 -8.69
N VAL A 101 -2.88 -18.09 -8.89
CA VAL A 101 -4.01 -18.70 -9.60
C VAL A 101 -4.00 -18.45 -11.12
N LYS A 102 -3.32 -17.45 -11.68
CA LYS A 102 -3.19 -17.28 -13.16
C LYS A 102 -1.92 -16.49 -13.55
N ASN A 103 -1.08 -17.05 -14.43
CA ASN A 103 0.06 -16.45 -15.19
C ASN A 103 0.75 -15.23 -14.55
N LYS A 104 1.92 -15.44 -13.95
CA LYS A 104 2.51 -14.61 -12.89
C LYS A 104 3.41 -13.46 -13.34
N VAL A 105 3.32 -12.37 -12.56
CA VAL A 105 4.46 -11.51 -12.16
C VAL A 105 4.76 -11.82 -10.69
N ILE A 106 5.91 -12.44 -10.39
CA ILE A 106 6.39 -12.59 -9.00
C ILE A 106 7.10 -11.29 -8.64
N VAL A 107 6.72 -10.67 -7.52
CA VAL A 107 7.44 -9.53 -6.98
C VAL A 107 8.34 -10.03 -5.86
N GLU A 108 9.64 -10.12 -6.14
CA GLU A 108 10.65 -10.41 -5.13
C GLU A 108 10.97 -9.14 -4.34
N PRO A 109 10.96 -9.17 -3.00
CA PRO A 109 11.33 -8.01 -2.21
C PRO A 109 12.80 -7.66 -2.43
N LEU A 110 13.06 -6.42 -2.85
CA LEU A 110 14.41 -5.89 -3.00
C LEU A 110 14.95 -5.44 -1.64
N ILE A 111 16.27 -5.58 -1.46
CA ILE A 111 16.98 -5.22 -0.23
C ILE A 111 16.67 -3.78 0.18
N LEU A 112 16.51 -3.55 1.49
CA LEU A 112 16.42 -2.22 2.07
C LEU A 112 17.74 -1.47 1.88
N ILE A 113 17.72 -0.41 1.06
CA ILE A 113 18.86 0.51 0.94
C ILE A 113 18.61 1.68 1.90
N LEU A 114 19.42 1.76 2.96
CA LEU A 114 19.45 2.92 3.85
C LEU A 114 20.25 4.02 3.15
N ILE A 115 19.57 5.10 2.76
CA ILE A 115 20.15 6.33 2.18
C ILE A 115 19.83 7.51 3.08
#